data_AF-A0A372Q4P2-F1
#
_entry.id   AF-A0A372Q4P2-F1
#
_cell.length_a   1.000
_cell.length_b   1.000
_cell.length_c   1.000
_cell.angle_alpha   90.00
_cell.angle_beta   90.00
_cell.angle_gamma   90.00
#
_symmetry.space_group_name_H-M   'P 1'
#
loop_
_entity.id
_entity.type
_entity.pdbx_description
1 polymer ?
#
loop_
_entity_poly.entity_id
_entity_poly.type
_entity_poly.pdbx_seq_one_letter_code
_entity_poly.pdbx_strand_id
1 'polypeptide(L)'
;MGDRIAKLEKNFETANNEQDFIKNIIKSIAKKLLVESIYPTHEELRETTREFMSSEHPDFLKKFKKNRWQIYYEKNIAQLLLAKHRSIRKTLTARIKDAMFSVFSEFPSINTSTKKSEIKKWKGMVSVKRYYDKLFQKVKMSESETYMSKIIRIVWKEKKNAPKMQVVYAISICETILNPENTIVQINEETIKQVIIKHYIVILRRSRKFTKYYEGVILRNIIPD
;
A
#
# COMPACT_ATOMS: atom_id res chain seq x y z
N MET A 1 -32.88 40.25 -13.92
CA MET A 1 -32.60 38.82 -14.23
C MET A 1 -31.09 38.55 -14.30
N GLY A 2 -30.27 39.47 -14.83
CA GLY A 2 -28.79 39.36 -14.89
C GLY A 2 -28.06 39.16 -13.55
N ASP A 3 -28.39 39.92 -12.50
CA ASP A 3 -27.69 39.82 -11.21
C ASP A 3 -27.86 38.45 -10.51
N ARG A 4 -29.00 37.79 -10.74
CA ARG A 4 -29.27 36.45 -10.20
C ARG A 4 -28.43 35.39 -10.91
N ILE A 5 -28.21 35.55 -12.22
CA ILE A 5 -27.41 34.63 -13.04
C ILE A 5 -25.93 34.77 -12.67
N ALA A 6 -25.40 35.99 -12.57
CA ALA A 6 -24.01 36.23 -12.20
C ALA A 6 -23.66 35.68 -10.78
N LYS A 7 -24.60 35.78 -9.83
CA LYS A 7 -24.43 35.19 -8.49
C LYS A 7 -24.40 33.66 -8.51
N LEU A 8 -25.21 33.03 -9.37
CA LEU A 8 -25.23 31.58 -9.53
C LEU A 8 -23.94 31.08 -10.18
N GLU A 9 -23.45 31.75 -11.22
CA GLU A 9 -22.19 31.42 -11.90
C GLU A 9 -21.00 31.49 -10.96
N LYS A 10 -20.88 32.59 -10.18
CA LYS A 10 -19.80 32.74 -9.19
C LYS A 10 -19.83 31.66 -8.10
N ASN A 11 -21.01 31.28 -7.64
CA ASN A 11 -21.17 30.21 -6.65
C ASN A 11 -20.79 28.84 -7.23
N PHE A 12 -21.17 28.58 -8.48
CA PHE A 12 -20.82 27.35 -9.19
C PHE A 12 -19.30 27.23 -9.39
N GLU A 13 -18.65 28.30 -9.85
CA GLU A 13 -17.20 28.35 -10.05
C GLU A 13 -16.44 28.16 -8.73
N THR A 14 -16.89 28.82 -7.66
CA THR A 14 -16.30 28.65 -6.32
C THR A 14 -16.42 27.21 -5.82
N ALA A 15 -17.59 26.58 -6.01
CA ALA A 15 -17.82 25.20 -5.61
C ALA A 15 -16.95 24.21 -6.41
N ASN A 16 -16.77 24.46 -7.72
CA ASN A 16 -15.94 23.62 -8.57
C ASN A 16 -14.45 23.73 -8.18
N ASN A 17 -13.98 24.95 -7.91
CA ASN A 17 -12.62 25.20 -7.44
C ASN A 17 -12.34 24.53 -6.09
N GLU A 18 -13.29 24.55 -5.16
CA GLU A 18 -13.16 23.83 -3.89
C GLU A 18 -13.15 22.32 -4.09
N GLN A 19 -14.00 21.75 -4.95
CA GLN A 19 -13.98 20.32 -5.23
C GLN A 19 -12.66 19.84 -5.81
N ASP A 20 -12.08 20.58 -6.76
CA ASP A 20 -10.80 20.22 -7.37
C ASP A 20 -9.64 20.36 -6.39
N PHE A 21 -9.67 21.40 -5.55
CA PHE A 21 -8.76 21.50 -4.40
C PHE A 21 -8.86 20.26 -3.49
N ILE A 22 -10.07 19.86 -3.10
CA ILE A 22 -10.30 18.69 -2.23
C ILE A 22 -9.79 17.39 -2.89
N LYS A 23 -10.06 17.19 -4.19
CA LYS A 23 -9.52 16.02 -4.93
C LYS A 23 -7.99 15.99 -4.92
N ASN A 24 -7.34 17.14 -5.05
CA ASN A 24 -5.88 17.25 -5.07
C ASN A 24 -5.27 16.92 -3.70
N ILE A 25 -5.79 17.49 -2.61
CA ILE A 25 -5.28 17.17 -1.26
C ILE A 25 -5.50 15.69 -0.93
N ILE A 26 -6.65 15.12 -1.30
CA ILE A 26 -6.96 13.70 -1.06
C ILE A 26 -5.93 12.80 -1.75
N LYS A 27 -5.56 13.13 -3.00
CA LYS A 27 -4.54 12.38 -3.74
C LYS A 27 -3.18 12.43 -3.06
N SER A 28 -2.78 13.59 -2.53
CA SER A 28 -1.50 13.77 -1.82
C SER A 28 -1.49 13.03 -0.48
N ILE A 29 -2.52 13.22 0.34
CA ILE A 29 -2.65 12.58 1.66
C ILE A 29 -2.71 11.06 1.51
N ALA A 30 -3.49 10.53 0.55
CA ALA A 30 -3.58 9.09 0.33
C ALA A 30 -2.23 8.45 -0.05
N LYS A 31 -1.37 9.16 -0.77
CA LYS A 31 -0.01 8.70 -1.08
C LYS A 31 0.88 8.71 0.15
N LYS A 32 0.83 9.77 0.98
CA LYS A 32 1.56 9.87 2.25
C LYS A 32 1.15 8.74 3.18
N LEU A 33 -0.15 8.55 3.39
CA LEU A 33 -0.70 7.47 4.21
C LEU A 33 -0.25 6.10 3.75
N LEU A 34 -0.20 5.81 2.44
CA LEU A 34 0.23 4.49 1.96
C LEU A 34 1.72 4.18 2.24
N VAL A 35 2.54 5.19 2.52
CA VAL A 35 3.93 5.01 2.97
C VAL A 35 3.98 4.57 4.43
N GLU A 36 3.04 5.03 5.25
CA GLU A 36 3.01 4.84 6.70
C GLU A 36 2.13 3.65 7.11
N SER A 37 0.93 3.53 6.54
CA SER A 37 -0.08 2.53 6.86
C SER A 37 -0.80 1.98 5.63
N ILE A 38 -0.76 0.66 5.47
CA ILE A 38 -1.48 -0.07 4.41
C ILE A 38 -2.97 -0.16 4.72
N TYR A 39 -3.34 -0.17 5.99
CA TYR A 39 -4.72 -0.27 6.46
C TYR A 39 -4.93 0.77 7.56
N PRO A 40 -5.11 2.04 7.18
CA PRO A 40 -5.16 3.11 8.15
C PRO A 40 -6.46 3.07 8.96
N THR A 41 -6.35 3.40 10.24
CA THR A 41 -7.51 3.62 11.11
C THR A 41 -8.19 4.95 10.78
N HIS A 42 -9.42 5.13 11.26
CA HIS A 42 -10.11 6.43 11.16
C HIS A 42 -9.31 7.57 11.82
N GLU A 43 -8.59 7.26 12.90
CA GLU A 43 -7.75 8.24 13.59
C GLU A 43 -6.52 8.61 12.75
N GLU A 44 -5.82 7.63 12.18
CA GLU A 44 -4.66 7.86 11.30
C GLU A 44 -5.05 8.71 10.07
N LEU A 45 -6.20 8.41 9.46
CA LEU A 45 -6.75 9.21 8.35
C LEU A 45 -6.96 10.67 8.76
N ARG A 46 -7.60 10.88 9.92
CA ARG A 46 -7.94 12.21 10.43
C ARG A 46 -6.70 13.01 10.80
N GLU A 47 -5.77 12.41 11.54
CA GLU A 47 -4.60 13.13 12.03
C GLU A 47 -3.61 13.43 10.90
N THR A 48 -3.35 12.49 10.00
CA THR A 48 -2.52 12.74 8.81
C THR A 48 -3.12 13.85 7.94
N THR A 49 -4.44 13.90 7.81
CA THR A 49 -5.13 14.98 7.09
C THR A 49 -4.95 16.31 7.81
N ARG A 50 -5.13 16.34 9.14
CA ARG A 50 -4.95 17.58 9.92
C ARG A 50 -3.52 18.09 9.84
N GLU A 51 -2.52 17.23 10.00
CA GLU A 51 -1.10 17.58 9.88
C GLU A 51 -0.79 18.16 8.50
N PHE A 52 -1.20 17.45 7.44
CA PHE A 52 -1.00 17.89 6.06
C PHE A 52 -1.64 19.26 5.80
N MET A 53 -2.88 19.46 6.26
CA MET A 53 -3.58 20.73 6.08
C MET A 53 -2.95 21.85 6.91
N SER A 54 -2.39 21.53 8.07
CA SER A 54 -1.70 22.52 8.91
C SER A 54 -0.36 22.95 8.32
N SER A 55 0.35 22.05 7.65
CA SER A 55 1.63 22.35 7.00
C SER A 55 1.45 23.01 5.64
N GLU A 56 0.64 22.43 4.75
CA GLU A 56 0.55 22.85 3.34
C GLU A 56 -0.51 23.93 3.09
N HIS A 57 -1.57 23.95 3.91
CA HIS A 57 -2.75 24.79 3.68
C HIS A 57 -3.28 25.47 4.96
N PRO A 58 -2.42 26.13 5.76
CA PRO A 58 -2.83 26.72 7.03
C PRO A 58 -3.94 27.77 6.86
N ASP A 59 -3.94 28.54 5.77
CA ASP A 59 -4.97 29.55 5.49
C ASP A 59 -6.34 28.94 5.19
N PHE A 60 -6.39 27.71 4.66
CA PHE A 60 -7.64 26.99 4.52
C PHE A 60 -8.20 26.62 5.89
N LEU A 61 -7.36 26.13 6.80
CA LEU A 61 -7.77 25.78 8.16
C LEU A 61 -8.24 26.99 8.97
N LYS A 62 -7.64 28.17 8.78
CA LYS A 62 -8.05 29.42 9.44
C LYS A 62 -9.52 29.81 9.18
N LYS A 63 -10.13 29.32 8.09
CA LYS A 63 -11.56 29.53 7.78
C LYS A 63 -12.49 28.82 8.78
N PHE A 64 -11.99 27.84 9.51
CA PHE A 64 -12.79 27.01 10.41
C PHE A 64 -12.54 27.37 11.88
N LYS A 65 -13.62 27.48 12.66
CA LYS A 65 -13.53 27.36 14.12
C LYS A 65 -13.20 25.91 14.49
N LYS A 66 -12.52 25.65 15.61
CA LYS A 66 -11.97 24.33 16.02
C LYS A 66 -12.93 23.15 15.79
N ASN A 67 -14.21 23.31 16.15
CA ASN A 67 -15.23 22.26 16.06
C ASN A 67 -15.80 22.09 14.63
N ARG A 68 -15.70 23.13 13.79
CA ARG A 68 -16.22 23.12 12.41
C ARG A 68 -15.31 22.38 11.44
N TRP A 69 -13.99 22.36 11.70
CA TRP A 69 -13.06 21.59 10.88
C TRP A 69 -13.40 20.09 10.90
N GLN A 70 -13.68 19.54 12.09
CA GLN A 70 -14.02 18.12 12.22
C GLN A 70 -15.30 17.77 11.43
N ILE A 71 -16.33 18.61 11.54
CA ILE A 71 -17.58 18.44 10.76
C ILE A 71 -17.30 18.49 9.26
N TYR A 72 -16.46 19.43 8.82
CA TYR A 72 -16.08 19.56 7.42
C TYR A 72 -15.31 18.32 6.91
N TYR A 73 -14.34 17.85 7.68
CA TYR A 73 -13.55 16.66 7.35
C TYR A 73 -14.45 15.42 7.18
N GLU A 74 -15.34 15.15 8.13
CA GLU A 74 -16.22 13.98 8.08
C GLU A 74 -17.15 14.02 6.86
N LYS A 75 -17.69 15.21 6.53
CA LYS A 75 -18.63 15.37 5.41
C LYS A 75 -17.96 15.36 4.03
N ASN A 76 -16.78 15.96 3.89
CA ASN A 76 -16.22 16.28 2.58
C ASN A 76 -14.95 15.50 2.24
N ILE A 77 -14.23 14.96 3.23
CA ILE A 77 -12.89 14.37 3.01
C ILE A 77 -12.86 12.89 3.39
N ALA A 78 -13.38 12.51 4.56
CA ALA A 78 -13.14 11.20 5.17
C ALA A 78 -13.43 10.01 4.23
N GLN A 79 -14.63 9.95 3.65
CA GLN A 79 -15.02 8.85 2.76
C GLN A 79 -14.25 8.85 1.44
N LEU A 80 -14.05 10.03 0.84
CA LEU A 80 -13.32 10.18 -0.42
C LEU A 80 -11.84 9.81 -0.25
N LEU A 81 -11.24 10.19 0.88
CA LEU A 81 -9.88 9.84 1.24
C LEU A 81 -9.73 8.33 1.43
N LEU A 82 -10.63 7.70 2.20
CA LEU A 82 -10.63 6.25 2.39
C LEU A 82 -10.77 5.50 1.06
N ALA A 83 -11.70 5.93 0.20
CA ALA A 83 -11.89 5.36 -1.12
C ALA A 83 -10.64 5.51 -2.00
N LYS A 84 -10.01 6.70 -1.99
CA LYS A 84 -8.79 6.95 -2.75
C LYS A 84 -7.62 6.12 -2.25
N HIS A 85 -7.41 6.04 -0.94
CA HIS A 85 -6.39 5.20 -0.33
C HIS A 85 -6.58 3.73 -0.71
N ARG A 86 -7.80 3.20 -0.57
CA ARG A 86 -8.15 1.83 -1.01
C ARG A 86 -7.84 1.60 -2.49
N SER A 87 -8.14 2.58 -3.35
CA SER A 87 -7.83 2.51 -4.78
C SER A 87 -6.32 2.39 -5.03
N ILE A 88 -5.50 3.27 -4.46
CA ILE A 88 -4.05 3.25 -4.64
C ILE A 88 -3.45 1.96 -4.08
N ARG A 89 -3.95 1.46 -2.94
CA ARG A 89 -3.55 0.17 -2.38
C ARG A 89 -3.86 -0.98 -3.33
N LYS A 90 -5.06 -1.03 -3.93
CA LYS A 90 -5.41 -2.06 -4.94
C LYS A 90 -4.46 -2.02 -6.13
N THR A 91 -4.11 -0.83 -6.62
CA THR A 91 -3.13 -0.68 -7.69
C THR A 91 -1.75 -1.21 -7.27
N LEU A 92 -1.31 -0.95 -6.05
CA LEU A 92 -0.07 -1.51 -5.52
C LEU A 92 -0.12 -3.05 -5.45
N THR A 93 -1.22 -3.62 -4.94
CA THR A 93 -1.42 -5.07 -4.88
C THR A 93 -1.35 -5.71 -6.27
N ALA A 94 -1.99 -5.11 -7.29
CA ALA A 94 -1.94 -5.61 -8.66
C ALA A 94 -0.50 -5.63 -9.20
N ARG A 95 0.22 -4.51 -9.07
CA ARG A 95 1.63 -4.42 -9.49
C ARG A 95 2.54 -5.45 -8.82
N ILE A 96 2.31 -5.74 -7.53
CA ILE A 96 3.07 -6.77 -6.80
C ILE A 96 2.78 -8.16 -7.38
N LYS A 97 1.51 -8.47 -7.66
CA LYS A 97 1.12 -9.75 -8.27
C LYS A 97 1.74 -9.90 -9.66
N ASP A 98 1.67 -8.86 -10.49
CA ASP A 98 2.23 -8.88 -11.85
C ASP A 98 3.74 -9.11 -11.81
N ALA A 99 4.46 -8.42 -10.93
CA ALA A 99 5.89 -8.63 -10.73
C ALA A 99 6.23 -10.04 -10.25
N MET A 100 5.45 -10.59 -9.32
CA MET A 100 5.60 -11.96 -8.84
C MET A 100 5.40 -12.98 -9.97
N PHE A 101 4.35 -12.83 -10.79
CA PHE A 101 4.10 -13.72 -11.93
C PHE A 101 5.19 -13.58 -13.00
N SER A 102 5.73 -12.38 -13.22
CA SER A 102 6.85 -12.18 -14.15
C SER A 102 8.13 -12.88 -13.68
N VAL A 103 8.38 -12.97 -12.37
CA VAL A 103 9.55 -13.65 -11.82
C VAL A 103 9.39 -15.18 -11.84
N PHE A 104 8.18 -15.68 -11.66
CA PHE A 104 7.85 -17.11 -11.71
C PHE A 104 7.14 -17.44 -13.03
N SER A 105 7.93 -17.62 -14.09
CA SER A 105 7.51 -17.75 -15.49
C SER A 105 6.57 -18.93 -15.84
N GLU A 106 6.33 -19.86 -14.91
CA GLU A 106 5.42 -21.01 -15.07
C GLU A 106 4.36 -21.02 -13.97
N PHE A 107 3.63 -19.91 -13.82
CA PHE A 107 2.55 -19.85 -12.84
C PHE A 107 1.34 -20.64 -13.36
N PRO A 108 0.89 -21.71 -12.67
CA PRO A 108 -0.32 -22.40 -13.08
C PRO A 108 -1.49 -21.42 -13.02
N SER A 109 -2.36 -21.45 -14.04
CA SER A 109 -3.51 -20.56 -14.09
C SER A 109 -4.45 -20.84 -12.92
N ILE A 110 -4.97 -19.77 -12.32
CA ILE A 110 -6.01 -19.83 -11.30
C ILE A 110 -7.00 -18.71 -11.55
N ASN A 111 -8.28 -19.06 -11.65
CA ASN A 111 -9.34 -18.08 -11.72
C ASN A 111 -9.58 -17.50 -10.31
N THR A 112 -9.75 -16.19 -10.19
CA THR A 112 -10.05 -15.53 -8.90
C THR A 112 -11.48 -15.76 -8.41
N SER A 113 -12.37 -16.38 -9.20
CA SER A 113 -13.73 -16.80 -8.81
C SER A 113 -13.84 -18.28 -8.40
N THR A 114 -12.70 -18.94 -8.23
CA THR A 114 -12.53 -20.37 -7.95
C THR A 114 -12.90 -20.73 -6.50
N LYS A 115 -13.49 -21.91 -6.27
CA LYS A 115 -13.92 -22.35 -4.93
C LYS A 115 -12.72 -22.51 -3.99
N LYS A 116 -12.92 -22.37 -2.67
CA LYS A 116 -11.85 -22.56 -1.66
C LYS A 116 -11.09 -23.90 -1.82
N SER A 117 -11.80 -24.97 -2.20
CA SER A 117 -11.21 -26.29 -2.44
C SER A 117 -10.27 -26.33 -3.63
N GLU A 118 -10.60 -25.64 -4.72
CA GLU A 118 -9.76 -25.53 -5.92
C GLU A 118 -8.54 -24.64 -5.68
N ILE A 119 -8.69 -23.55 -4.90
CA ILE A 119 -7.57 -22.75 -4.39
C ILE A 119 -6.59 -23.63 -3.61
N LYS A 120 -7.10 -24.48 -2.71
CA LYS A 120 -6.27 -25.38 -1.91
C LYS A 120 -5.50 -26.37 -2.80
N LYS A 121 -6.18 -26.96 -3.80
CA LYS A 121 -5.54 -27.85 -4.79
C LYS A 121 -4.45 -27.13 -5.57
N TRP A 122 -4.74 -25.92 -6.04
CA TRP A 122 -3.79 -25.10 -6.80
C TRP A 122 -2.55 -24.75 -5.97
N LYS A 123 -2.71 -24.31 -4.71
CA LYS A 123 -1.58 -24.05 -3.81
C LYS A 123 -0.79 -25.32 -3.46
N GLY A 124 -1.45 -26.47 -3.45
CA GLY A 124 -0.82 -27.78 -3.27
C GLY A 124 -0.05 -28.29 -4.50
N MET A 125 -0.12 -27.61 -5.66
CA MET A 125 0.69 -27.99 -6.82
C MET A 125 2.17 -27.89 -6.50
N VAL A 126 2.94 -28.89 -6.96
CA VAL A 126 4.39 -28.96 -6.76
C VAL A 126 5.10 -27.68 -7.22
N SER A 127 4.65 -27.10 -8.34
CA SER A 127 5.18 -25.84 -8.87
C SER A 127 4.96 -24.65 -7.93
N VAL A 128 3.77 -24.50 -7.35
CA VAL A 128 3.44 -23.41 -6.43
C VAL A 128 4.19 -23.55 -5.12
N LYS A 129 4.26 -24.77 -4.56
CA LYS A 129 5.06 -25.06 -3.36
C LYS A 129 6.55 -24.74 -3.60
N ARG A 130 7.08 -25.13 -4.76
CA ARG A 130 8.45 -24.79 -5.17
C ARG A 130 8.67 -23.27 -5.23
N TYR A 131 7.70 -22.47 -5.67
CA TYR A 131 7.82 -21.00 -5.66
C TYR A 131 7.79 -20.43 -4.26
N TYR A 132 6.96 -20.98 -3.38
CA TYR A 132 6.94 -20.62 -1.96
C TYR A 132 8.31 -20.86 -1.31
N ASP A 133 8.86 -22.06 -1.48
CA ASP A 133 10.15 -22.45 -0.90
C ASP A 133 11.31 -21.59 -1.43
N LYS A 134 11.23 -21.18 -2.71
CA LYS A 134 12.23 -20.32 -3.37
C LYS A 134 12.11 -18.84 -3.06
N LEU A 135 10.98 -18.37 -2.49
CA LEU A 135 10.68 -16.94 -2.39
C LEU A 135 11.82 -16.12 -1.75
N PHE A 136 12.42 -16.66 -0.69
CA PHE A 136 13.54 -16.05 0.03
C PHE A 136 14.92 -16.64 -0.31
N GLN A 137 15.01 -17.49 -1.33
CA GLN A 137 16.28 -18.06 -1.78
C GLN A 137 16.94 -17.16 -2.82
N LYS A 138 18.27 -17.27 -2.94
CA LYS A 138 19.06 -16.60 -3.98
C LYS A 138 18.65 -17.08 -5.37
N VAL A 139 18.59 -16.17 -6.34
CA VAL A 139 18.32 -16.50 -7.75
C VAL A 139 19.51 -17.26 -8.35
N LYS A 140 20.73 -16.84 -8.00
CA LYS A 140 21.98 -17.54 -8.32
C LYS A 140 22.85 -17.64 -7.07
N MET A 141 23.57 -18.75 -6.89
CA MET A 141 24.40 -18.96 -5.70
C MET A 141 25.47 -17.89 -5.50
N SER A 142 26.01 -17.34 -6.60
CA SER A 142 27.06 -16.32 -6.61
C SER A 142 26.56 -14.89 -6.39
N GLU A 143 25.24 -14.67 -6.38
CA GLU A 143 24.63 -13.34 -6.28
C GLU A 143 23.90 -13.16 -4.93
N SER A 144 23.78 -11.91 -4.47
CA SER A 144 22.98 -11.59 -3.28
C SER A 144 21.48 -11.42 -3.58
N GLU A 145 21.08 -11.41 -4.86
CA GLU A 145 19.68 -11.22 -5.25
C GLU A 145 18.86 -12.47 -4.93
N THR A 146 17.83 -12.30 -4.09
CA THR A 146 16.78 -13.30 -3.86
C THR A 146 15.58 -13.08 -4.78
N TYR A 147 14.75 -14.11 -4.96
CA TYR A 147 13.50 -13.99 -5.74
C TYR A 147 12.62 -12.86 -5.22
N MET A 148 12.44 -12.73 -3.90
CA MET A 148 11.67 -11.63 -3.29
C MET A 148 12.30 -10.27 -3.58
N SER A 149 13.64 -10.13 -3.49
CA SER A 149 14.31 -8.88 -3.80
C SER A 149 14.17 -8.48 -5.28
N LYS A 150 14.18 -9.46 -6.19
CA LYS A 150 13.90 -9.27 -7.62
C LYS A 150 12.46 -8.80 -7.86
N ILE A 151 11.49 -9.38 -7.16
CA ILE A 151 10.09 -8.93 -7.22
C ILE A 151 9.98 -7.47 -6.77
N ILE A 152 10.54 -7.11 -5.61
CA ILE A 152 10.56 -5.73 -5.10
C ILE A 152 11.19 -4.78 -6.13
N ARG A 153 12.33 -5.18 -6.71
CA ARG A 153 13.04 -4.42 -7.73
C ARG A 153 12.19 -4.10 -8.96
N ILE A 154 11.43 -5.09 -9.45
CA ILE A 154 10.48 -4.92 -10.56
C ILE A 154 9.33 -4.00 -10.16
N VAL A 155 8.72 -4.19 -8.98
CA VAL A 155 7.59 -3.36 -8.52
C VAL A 155 7.97 -1.89 -8.48
N TRP A 156 9.16 -1.56 -7.99
CA TRP A 156 9.64 -0.18 -7.87
C TRP A 156 10.53 0.29 -9.02
N LYS A 157 10.63 -0.47 -10.12
CA LYS A 157 11.41 -0.12 -11.33
C LYS A 157 12.84 0.30 -10.98
N GLU A 158 13.57 -0.52 -10.25
CA GLU A 158 14.99 -0.27 -9.87
C GLU A 158 15.20 0.95 -8.95
N LYS A 159 14.12 1.61 -8.47
CA LYS A 159 14.27 2.70 -7.50
C LYS A 159 14.82 2.14 -6.19
N LYS A 160 15.93 2.73 -5.74
CA LYS A 160 16.70 2.27 -4.56
C LYS A 160 15.89 2.27 -3.25
N ASN A 161 14.83 3.08 -3.14
CA ASN A 161 14.20 3.38 -1.85
C ASN A 161 12.68 3.12 -1.84
N ALA A 162 12.28 1.84 -1.95
CA ALA A 162 10.89 1.46 -1.69
C ALA A 162 10.53 1.71 -0.21
N PRO A 163 9.37 2.32 0.10
CA PRO A 163 8.96 2.53 1.48
C PRO A 163 8.91 1.22 2.28
N LYS A 164 9.47 1.23 3.50
CA LYS A 164 9.58 0.04 4.36
C LYS A 164 8.25 -0.69 4.52
N MET A 165 7.17 0.03 4.79
CA MET A 165 5.85 -0.56 4.99
C MET A 165 5.29 -1.20 3.71
N GLN A 166 5.60 -0.62 2.54
CA GLN A 166 5.19 -1.19 1.26
C GLN A 166 6.03 -2.43 0.87
N VAL A 167 7.31 -2.45 1.25
CA VAL A 167 8.15 -3.66 1.13
C VAL A 167 7.60 -4.79 1.99
N VAL A 168 7.28 -4.50 3.26
CA VAL A 168 6.60 -5.46 4.16
C VAL A 168 5.34 -5.98 3.49
N TYR A 169 4.52 -5.08 2.95
CA TYR A 169 3.28 -5.46 2.28
C TYR A 169 3.51 -6.36 1.06
N ALA A 170 4.52 -6.08 0.24
CA ALA A 170 4.87 -6.92 -0.90
C ALA A 170 5.28 -8.32 -0.47
N ILE A 171 6.14 -8.44 0.56
CA ILE A 171 6.53 -9.72 1.14
C ILE A 171 5.29 -10.48 1.63
N SER A 172 4.42 -9.81 2.39
CA SER A 172 3.18 -10.40 2.91
C SER A 172 2.26 -10.88 1.79
N ILE A 173 2.13 -10.14 0.69
CA ILE A 173 1.31 -10.54 -0.47
C ILE A 173 1.88 -11.81 -1.10
N CYS A 174 3.17 -11.83 -1.42
CA CYS A 174 3.82 -12.98 -2.05
C CYS A 174 3.72 -14.23 -1.17
N GLU A 175 4.02 -14.10 0.14
CA GLU A 175 3.88 -15.20 1.10
C GLU A 175 2.42 -15.68 1.17
N THR A 176 1.46 -14.78 1.29
CA THR A 176 0.03 -15.13 1.41
C THR A 176 -0.48 -15.88 0.18
N ILE A 177 -0.09 -15.44 -1.03
CA ILE A 177 -0.52 -16.07 -2.27
C ILE A 177 0.09 -17.47 -2.42
N LEU A 178 1.40 -17.60 -2.18
CA LEU A 178 2.14 -18.84 -2.42
C LEU A 178 2.01 -19.87 -1.30
N ASN A 179 1.70 -19.45 -0.07
CA ASN A 179 1.70 -20.33 1.09
C ASN A 179 0.65 -21.46 0.94
N PRO A 180 1.07 -22.74 0.91
CA PRO A 180 0.17 -23.89 0.76
C PRO A 180 -0.78 -24.11 1.94
N GLU A 181 -0.38 -23.68 3.14
CA GLU A 181 -1.20 -23.82 4.36
C GLU A 181 -2.31 -22.77 4.45
N ASN A 182 -2.23 -21.70 3.64
CA ASN A 182 -3.28 -20.69 3.60
C ASN A 182 -4.32 -21.04 2.54
N THR A 183 -5.55 -21.34 2.97
CA THR A 183 -6.67 -21.66 2.06
C THR A 183 -7.29 -20.43 1.39
N ILE A 184 -6.77 -19.23 1.65
CA ILE A 184 -7.29 -17.97 1.12
C ILE A 184 -6.27 -17.32 0.17
N VAL A 185 -6.68 -17.11 -1.08
CA VAL A 185 -5.93 -16.31 -2.08
C VAL A 185 -6.39 -14.85 -2.07
N GLN A 186 -7.60 -14.58 -1.58
CA GLN A 186 -8.13 -13.24 -1.50
C GLN A 186 -7.37 -12.40 -0.47
N ILE A 187 -6.67 -11.38 -0.97
CA ILE A 187 -5.98 -10.41 -0.13
C ILE A 187 -7.02 -9.40 0.38
N ASN A 188 -7.51 -9.61 1.59
CA ASN A 188 -8.29 -8.63 2.34
C ASN A 188 -7.52 -8.23 3.61
N GLU A 189 -8.03 -7.27 4.37
CA GLU A 189 -7.34 -6.81 5.58
C GLU A 189 -7.19 -7.93 6.61
N GLU A 190 -8.28 -8.61 6.93
CA GLU A 190 -8.35 -9.65 7.95
C GLU A 190 -7.32 -10.76 7.73
N THR A 191 -7.12 -11.14 6.47
CA THR A 191 -6.23 -12.26 6.12
C THR A 191 -4.76 -11.87 6.10
N ILE A 192 -4.43 -10.66 5.67
CA ILE A 192 -3.03 -10.25 5.48
C ILE A 192 -2.46 -9.47 6.66
N LYS A 193 -3.29 -8.90 7.53
CA LYS A 193 -2.85 -8.03 8.64
C LYS A 193 -1.89 -8.74 9.59
N GLN A 194 -2.15 -10.00 9.93
CA GLN A 194 -1.25 -10.79 10.78
C GLN A 194 0.10 -11.06 10.09
N VAL A 195 0.09 -11.36 8.80
CA VAL A 195 1.31 -11.60 7.99
C VAL A 195 2.13 -10.31 7.88
N ILE A 196 1.48 -9.16 7.73
CA ILE A 196 2.14 -7.85 7.74
C ILE A 196 2.83 -7.60 9.08
N ILE A 197 2.13 -7.80 10.20
CA ILE A 197 2.67 -7.58 11.55
C ILE A 197 3.89 -8.48 11.79
N LYS A 198 3.79 -9.77 11.43
CA LYS A 198 4.89 -10.74 11.52
C LYS A 198 6.16 -10.22 10.83
N HIS A 199 6.04 -9.80 9.57
CA HIS A 199 7.19 -9.31 8.78
C HIS A 199 7.69 -7.95 9.23
N TYR A 200 6.79 -7.07 9.63
CA TYR A 200 7.16 -5.76 10.17
C TYR A 200 8.05 -5.91 11.41
N ILE A 201 7.68 -6.79 12.35
CA ILE A 201 8.47 -7.07 13.56
C ILE A 201 9.86 -7.63 13.21
N VAL A 202 9.96 -8.54 12.24
CA VAL A 202 11.25 -9.09 11.78
C VAL A 202 12.16 -7.98 11.26
N ILE A 203 11.62 -7.09 10.42
CA ILE A 203 12.38 -5.96 9.87
C ILE A 203 12.79 -4.97 10.97
N LEU A 204 11.93 -4.68 11.94
CA LEU A 204 12.26 -3.80 13.07
C LEU A 204 13.37 -4.39 13.95
N ARG A 205 13.31 -5.68 14.28
CA ARG A 205 14.33 -6.37 15.08
C ARG A 205 15.71 -6.33 14.42
N ARG A 206 15.75 -6.50 13.09
CA ARG A 206 17.00 -6.37 12.31
C ARG A 206 17.49 -4.93 12.25
N SER A 207 16.59 -3.95 12.11
CA SER A 207 16.95 -2.52 12.11
C SER A 207 17.58 -2.07 13.46
N ARG A 208 17.12 -2.64 14.58
CA ARG A 208 17.67 -2.34 15.93
C ARG A 208 19.05 -2.94 16.20
N LYS A 209 19.45 -4.02 15.50
CA LYS A 209 20.82 -4.57 15.59
C LYS A 209 21.85 -3.77 14.77
N PHE A 210 21.42 -2.74 14.03
CA PHE A 210 22.23 -1.99 13.06
C PHE A 210 22.29 -0.47 13.33
N THR A 211 22.03 -0.01 14.57
CA THR A 211 22.16 1.41 14.95
C THR A 211 23.61 1.90 15.13
N LYS A 212 24.58 1.35 14.37
CA LYS A 212 25.95 1.90 14.34
C LYS A 212 26.56 2.20 12.97
N TYR A 213 25.96 1.85 11.83
CA TYR A 213 26.51 2.27 10.52
C TYR A 213 25.41 2.48 9.45
N TYR A 214 25.26 3.75 9.07
CA TYR A 214 24.75 4.34 7.81
C TYR A 214 23.36 3.98 7.25
N GLU A 215 22.60 5.06 7.00
CA GLU A 215 21.59 5.18 5.94
C GLU A 215 22.25 4.92 4.58
N GLY A 216 21.74 3.95 3.80
CA GLY A 216 22.25 3.69 2.44
C GLY A 216 22.30 2.23 1.98
N VAL A 217 21.84 1.26 2.78
CA VAL A 217 21.76 -0.15 2.36
C VAL A 217 20.43 -0.76 2.78
N ILE A 218 19.34 -0.25 2.22
CA ILE A 218 18.11 -1.03 2.16
C ILE A 218 18.35 -2.10 1.10
N LEU A 219 18.17 -3.38 1.43
CA LEU A 219 18.09 -4.56 0.52
C LEU A 219 19.24 -5.58 0.51
N ARG A 220 20.39 -5.43 1.19
CA ARG A 220 21.46 -6.46 1.04
C ARG A 220 21.16 -7.84 1.65
N ASN A 221 20.28 -7.97 2.64
CA ASN A 221 20.11 -9.24 3.37
C ASN A 221 18.63 -9.59 3.65
N ILE A 222 17.77 -9.64 2.63
CA ILE A 222 16.46 -10.32 2.75
C ILE A 222 16.68 -11.85 2.61
N ILE A 223 17.47 -12.41 3.56
CA ILE A 223 17.74 -13.83 3.96
C ILE A 223 18.42 -14.74 2.89
N PRO A 224 19.39 -15.66 3.20
CA PRO A 224 19.93 -16.21 4.48
C PRO A 224 21.37 -15.71 4.82
N ASP A 225 21.98 -15.94 6.00
CA ASP A 225 21.87 -17.05 6.98
C ASP A 225 20.93 -16.84 8.19
#